data_AF-A0A1N6X7R6-F1
#
_entry.id   AF-A0A1N6X7R6-F1
#
_cell.length_a   1.000
_cell.length_b   1.000
_cell.length_c   1.000
_cell.angle_alpha   90.00
_cell.angle_beta   90.00
_cell.angle_gamma   90.00
#
_symmetry.space_group_name_H-M   'P 1'
#
loop_
_entity.id
_entity.type
_entity.pdbx_description
1 polymer ?
#
loop_
_entity_poly.entity_id
_entity_poly.type
_entity_poly.pdbx_seq_one_letter_code
_entity_poly.pdbx_strand_id
1 'polypeptide(L)'
;MSATAQNPASSAIAPEQIQQLVSQAEQLAADAEDLDELVIEIACRSTGLNDGPEGEAECRMAAAEAQASRVNNAGLAAQVAYLYQCGVSLADIRSALGIAAVAGDEISAVLASSEHGFDDFDVTGHACVRRACVPHGIQLGDQFNVYHGESSKSGCMWDGGLISSLRKFAAQEHGV
;
A
#
# COMPACT_ATOMS: atom_id res chain seq x y z
N MET A 1 -23.64 -9.16 -24.08
CA MET A 1 -22.95 -10.00 -23.08
C MET A 1 -21.99 -9.08 -22.34
N SER A 2 -22.48 -8.43 -21.29
CA SER A 2 -21.70 -7.45 -20.54
C SER A 2 -20.79 -8.17 -19.56
N ALA A 3 -19.49 -8.04 -19.75
CA ALA A 3 -18.51 -8.43 -18.75
C ALA A 3 -18.64 -7.44 -17.59
N THR A 4 -19.25 -7.89 -16.50
CA THR A 4 -19.20 -7.19 -15.21
C THR A 4 -17.74 -7.20 -14.78
N ALA A 5 -17.06 -6.06 -14.95
CA ALA A 5 -15.76 -5.83 -14.34
C ALA A 5 -15.92 -6.07 -12.83
N GLN A 6 -15.26 -7.12 -12.33
CA GLN A 6 -15.12 -7.33 -10.91
C GLN A 6 -14.32 -6.15 -10.36
N ASN A 7 -15.05 -5.24 -9.73
CA ASN A 7 -14.52 -4.19 -8.88
C ASN A 7 -13.70 -4.88 -7.77
N PRO A 8 -12.38 -4.67 -7.64
CA PRO A 8 -11.61 -5.21 -6.51
C PRO A 8 -11.89 -4.33 -5.28
N ALA A 9 -13.15 -4.25 -4.86
CA ALA A 9 -13.51 -3.63 -3.61
C ALA A 9 -13.29 -4.62 -2.47
N SER A 10 -12.60 -4.14 -1.43
CA SER A 10 -12.69 -4.64 -0.05
C SER A 10 -11.79 -5.82 0.33
N SER A 11 -10.48 -5.66 0.19
CA SER A 11 -9.60 -6.14 1.26
C SER A 11 -9.69 -5.14 2.40
N ALA A 12 -10.65 -5.32 3.32
CA ALA A 12 -10.60 -4.63 4.60
C ALA A 12 -9.19 -4.84 5.18
N ILE A 13 -8.49 -3.76 5.51
CA ILE A 13 -7.22 -3.88 6.20
C ILE A 13 -7.42 -4.78 7.41
N ALA A 14 -6.56 -5.78 7.56
CA ALA A 14 -6.54 -6.55 8.80
C ALA A 14 -6.15 -5.55 9.91
N PRO A 15 -6.91 -5.44 11.02
CA PRO A 15 -6.57 -4.55 12.14
C PRO A 15 -5.11 -4.67 12.61
N GLU A 16 -4.51 -5.85 12.38
CA GLU A 16 -3.11 -6.16 12.58
C GLU A 16 -2.14 -5.24 11.80
N GLN A 17 -2.45 -4.86 10.55
CA GLN A 17 -1.60 -3.96 9.75
C GLN A 17 -1.60 -2.53 10.30
N ILE A 18 -2.74 -2.04 10.80
CA ILE A 18 -2.83 -0.74 11.48
C ILE A 18 -2.03 -0.78 12.77
N GLN A 19 -2.21 -1.82 13.59
CA GLN A 19 -1.46 -1.96 14.84
C GLN A 19 0.05 -2.03 14.59
N GLN A 20 0.48 -2.78 13.57
CA GLN A 20 1.89 -2.86 13.20
C GLN A 20 2.46 -1.49 12.79
N LEU A 21 1.69 -0.68 12.05
CA LEU A 21 2.11 0.67 11.66
C LEU A 21 2.21 1.59 12.88
N VAL A 22 1.21 1.57 13.76
CA VAL A 22 1.19 2.37 15.00
C VAL A 22 2.39 2.01 15.88
N SER A 23 2.67 0.71 16.06
CA SER A 23 3.85 0.28 16.82
C SER A 23 5.18 0.72 16.20
N GLN A 24 5.28 0.82 14.87
CA GLN A 24 6.47 1.34 14.20
C GLN A 24 6.63 2.85 14.39
N ALA A 25 5.51 3.59 14.29
CA ALA A 25 5.49 5.03 14.55
C ALA A 25 5.95 5.34 15.98
N GLU A 26 5.42 4.62 16.96
CA GLU A 26 5.82 4.75 18.38
C GLU A 26 7.32 4.49 18.59
N GLN A 27 7.89 3.49 17.91
CA GLN A 27 9.33 3.18 17.98
C GLN A 27 10.21 4.29 17.40
N LEU A 28 9.69 5.01 16.40
CA LEU A 28 10.36 6.13 15.75
C LEU A 28 10.08 7.47 16.41
N ALA A 29 9.28 7.48 17.49
CA ALA A 29 8.76 8.67 18.13
C ALA A 29 8.01 9.61 17.16
N ALA A 30 7.42 9.05 16.09
CA ALA A 30 6.44 9.75 15.27
C ALA A 30 5.15 9.86 16.07
N ASP A 31 4.55 11.04 16.06
CA ASP A 31 3.40 11.34 16.90
C ASP A 31 2.11 11.50 16.07
N ALA A 32 1.00 11.70 16.77
CA ALA A 32 -0.28 11.92 16.11
C ALA A 32 -0.34 13.31 15.43
N GLU A 33 0.47 14.27 15.87
CA GLU A 33 0.49 15.63 15.31
C GLU A 33 1.04 15.60 13.88
N ASP A 34 1.94 14.66 13.57
CA ASP A 34 2.47 14.43 12.22
C ASP A 34 1.38 14.10 11.16
N LEU A 35 0.21 13.58 11.57
CA LEU A 35 -0.90 13.26 10.67
C LEU A 35 -2.05 14.27 10.70
N ASP A 36 -2.04 15.23 11.62
CA ASP A 36 -3.18 16.13 11.85
C ASP A 36 -3.58 16.89 10.58
N GLU A 37 -2.59 17.44 9.86
CA GLU A 37 -2.82 18.21 8.63
C GLU A 37 -3.38 17.32 7.51
N LEU A 38 -2.86 16.10 7.37
CA LEU A 38 -3.32 15.14 6.37
C LEU A 38 -4.75 14.67 6.66
N VAL A 39 -5.11 14.47 7.92
CA VAL A 39 -6.48 14.11 8.33
C VAL A 39 -7.47 15.23 7.99
N ILE A 40 -7.09 16.49 8.22
CA ILE A 40 -7.92 17.66 7.85
C ILE A 40 -8.11 17.73 6.33
N GLU A 41 -7.05 17.59 5.55
CA GLU A 41 -7.09 17.60 4.09
C GLU A 41 -8.05 16.53 3.54
N ILE A 42 -7.94 15.30 4.06
CA ILE A 42 -8.77 14.17 3.63
C ILE A 42 -10.22 14.30 4.11
N ALA A 43 -10.47 14.86 5.28
CA ALA A 43 -11.83 15.16 5.74
C ALA A 43 -12.53 16.19 4.85
N CYS A 44 -11.82 17.24 4.43
CA CYS A 44 -12.33 18.23 3.50
C CYS A 44 -12.64 17.62 2.11
N ARG A 45 -11.80 16.70 1.62
CA ARG A 45 -12.02 16.01 0.33
C ARG A 45 -13.19 15.03 0.38
N SER A 46 -13.27 14.23 1.44
CA SER A 46 -14.28 13.16 1.58
C SER A 46 -15.70 13.68 1.75
N THR A 47 -15.88 14.92 2.21
CA THR A 47 -17.19 15.57 2.28
C THR A 47 -17.71 16.07 0.94
N GLY A 48 -16.95 15.95 -0.16
CA GLY A 48 -17.44 16.19 -1.52
C GLY A 48 -17.70 17.67 -1.83
N LEU A 49 -16.75 18.55 -1.49
CA LEU A 49 -16.83 20.01 -1.75
C LEU A 49 -16.96 20.40 -3.25
N ASN A 50 -16.92 19.45 -4.19
CA ASN A 50 -16.89 19.75 -5.63
C ASN A 50 -18.25 19.82 -6.34
N ASP A 51 -19.35 19.27 -5.80
CA ASP A 51 -20.60 19.09 -6.59
C ASP A 51 -21.94 19.36 -5.85
N GLY A 52 -21.94 20.18 -4.79
CA GLY A 52 -23.16 20.47 -4.01
C GLY A 52 -23.61 21.94 -4.05
N PRO A 53 -24.90 22.24 -3.79
CA PRO A 53 -25.42 23.61 -3.71
C PRO A 53 -24.68 24.42 -2.63
N GLU A 54 -24.46 25.72 -2.89
CA GLU A 54 -23.62 26.62 -2.07
C GLU A 54 -24.02 26.66 -0.58
N GLY A 55 -25.30 26.51 -0.26
CA GLY A 55 -25.80 26.50 1.13
C GLY A 55 -25.44 25.25 1.95
N GLU A 56 -25.05 24.15 1.30
CA GLU A 56 -24.59 22.94 1.99
C GLU A 56 -23.07 22.89 2.17
N ALA A 57 -22.33 23.81 1.53
CA ALA A 57 -20.88 23.85 1.60
C ALA A 57 -20.39 24.19 3.02
N GLU A 58 -21.06 25.14 3.70
CA GLU A 58 -20.76 25.50 5.09
C GLU A 58 -21.04 24.34 6.05
N CYS A 59 -22.18 23.65 5.90
CA CYS A 59 -22.49 22.46 6.70
C CYS A 59 -21.50 21.32 6.45
N ARG A 60 -21.05 21.11 5.21
CA ARG A 60 -20.03 20.12 4.86
C ARG A 60 -18.66 20.46 5.47
N MET A 61 -18.27 21.73 5.44
CA MET A 61 -17.00 22.18 6.03
C MET A 61 -17.00 22.02 7.56
N ALA A 62 -18.09 22.41 8.23
CA ALA A 62 -18.24 22.18 9.67
C ALA A 62 -18.25 20.68 10.02
N ALA A 63 -18.83 19.83 9.17
CA ALA A 63 -18.80 18.39 9.35
C ALA A 63 -17.39 17.80 9.13
N ALA A 64 -16.64 18.28 8.13
CA ALA A 64 -15.25 17.89 7.89
C ALA A 64 -14.36 18.26 9.07
N GLU A 65 -14.47 19.48 9.58
CA GLU A 65 -13.70 19.96 10.73
C GLU A 65 -14.04 19.18 12.00
N ALA A 66 -15.34 18.94 12.25
CA ALA A 66 -15.76 18.11 13.39
C ALA A 66 -15.24 16.67 13.27
N GLN A 67 -15.21 16.10 12.06
CA GLN A 67 -14.67 14.76 11.84
C GLN A 67 -13.16 14.72 12.05
N ALA A 68 -12.40 15.66 11.47
CA ALA A 68 -10.95 15.75 11.65
C ALA A 68 -10.58 15.93 13.13
N SER A 69 -11.26 16.85 13.82
CA SER A 69 -11.08 17.06 15.26
C SER A 69 -11.36 15.79 16.07
N ARG A 70 -12.43 15.05 15.76
CA ARG A 70 -12.73 13.77 16.42
C ARG A 70 -11.67 12.72 16.20
N VAL A 71 -11.13 12.63 14.98
CA VAL A 71 -10.10 11.64 14.61
C VAL A 71 -8.77 11.98 15.27
N ASN A 72 -8.32 13.24 15.21
CA ASN A 72 -7.05 13.68 15.81
C ASN A 72 -7.05 13.48 17.34
N ASN A 73 -8.17 13.81 18.01
CA ASN A 73 -8.31 13.60 19.46
C ASN A 73 -8.40 12.12 19.87
N ALA A 74 -8.66 11.20 18.93
CA ALA A 74 -8.72 9.76 19.21
C ALA A 74 -7.33 9.08 19.09
N GLY A 75 -6.31 9.82 18.65
CA GLY A 75 -4.92 9.38 18.60
C GLY A 75 -4.54 8.65 17.31
N LEU A 76 -3.25 8.29 17.22
CA LEU A 76 -2.60 7.83 15.99
C LEU A 76 -3.30 6.64 15.32
N ALA A 77 -3.74 5.65 16.08
CA ALA A 77 -4.46 4.49 15.53
C ALA A 77 -5.77 4.88 14.82
N ALA A 78 -6.48 5.88 15.34
CA ALA A 78 -7.70 6.37 14.73
C ALA A 78 -7.42 7.17 13.46
N GLN A 79 -6.35 7.98 13.45
CA GLN A 79 -5.91 8.72 12.27
C GLN A 79 -5.52 7.79 11.12
N VAL A 80 -4.67 6.79 11.39
CA VAL A 80 -4.27 5.79 10.38
C VAL A 80 -5.49 5.05 9.82
N ALA A 81 -6.38 4.59 10.71
CA ALA A 81 -7.59 3.88 10.31
C ALA A 81 -8.50 4.75 9.43
N TYR A 82 -8.68 6.03 9.80
CA TYR A 82 -9.49 6.98 9.05
C TYR A 82 -8.91 7.26 7.67
N LEU A 83 -7.62 7.60 7.58
CA LEU A 83 -6.93 7.87 6.31
C LEU A 83 -7.06 6.68 5.35
N TYR A 84 -6.86 5.46 5.85
CA TYR A 84 -7.02 4.27 5.03
C TYR A 84 -8.47 4.03 4.59
N GLN A 85 -9.45 4.22 5.48
CA GLN A 85 -10.87 4.15 5.12
C GLN A 85 -11.26 5.15 4.03
N CYS A 86 -10.59 6.30 3.99
CA CYS A 86 -10.73 7.32 2.96
C CYS A 86 -9.92 7.02 1.67
N GLY A 87 -9.21 5.89 1.60
CA GLY A 87 -8.49 5.43 0.42
C GLY A 87 -7.03 5.89 0.33
N VAL A 88 -6.46 6.47 1.38
CA VAL A 88 -5.03 6.77 1.45
C VAL A 88 -4.27 5.45 1.65
N SER A 89 -3.21 5.22 0.86
CA SER A 89 -2.44 3.99 0.96
C SER A 89 -1.60 3.94 2.24
N LEU A 90 -1.29 2.74 2.75
CA LEU A 90 -0.39 2.61 3.91
C LEU A 90 1.02 3.16 3.62
N ALA A 91 1.46 3.11 2.36
CA ALA A 91 2.74 3.66 1.93
C ALA A 91 2.76 5.19 2.08
N ASP A 92 1.68 5.86 1.68
CA ASP A 92 1.55 7.32 1.83
C ASP A 92 1.48 7.72 3.31
N ILE A 93 0.76 6.96 4.14
CA ILE A 93 0.69 7.20 5.59
C ILE A 93 2.07 6.99 6.24
N ARG A 94 2.82 5.96 5.83
CA ARG A 94 4.22 5.74 6.26
C ARG A 94 5.11 6.90 5.89
N SER A 95 5.00 7.37 4.65
CA SER A 95 5.76 8.52 4.16
C SER A 95 5.46 9.78 4.97
N ALA A 96 4.20 10.02 5.32
CA ALA A 96 3.80 11.16 6.15
C ALA A 96 4.40 11.07 7.57
N LEU A 97 4.44 9.87 8.15
CA LEU A 97 5.02 9.60 9.47
C LEU A 97 6.57 9.48 9.46
N GLY A 98 7.23 9.70 8.31
CA GLY A 98 8.68 9.52 8.20
C GLY A 98 9.15 8.06 8.41
N ILE A 99 8.24 7.09 8.33
CA ILE A 99 8.52 5.67 8.50
C ILE A 99 9.09 5.15 7.19
N ALA A 100 10.31 4.64 7.22
CA ALA A 100 10.92 3.99 6.07
C ALA A 100 10.03 2.82 5.61
N ALA A 101 9.82 2.71 4.29
CA ALA A 101 9.08 1.61 3.70
C ALA A 101 9.64 0.28 4.21
N VAL A 102 8.82 -0.47 4.92
CA VAL A 102 9.15 -1.82 5.38
C VAL A 102 8.79 -2.82 4.28
N ALA A 103 9.54 -3.91 4.24
CA ALA A 103 9.18 -5.13 3.54
C ALA A 103 7.66 -5.41 3.67
N GLY A 104 6.90 -5.25 2.59
CA GLY A 104 5.44 -5.43 2.61
C GLY A 104 4.59 -4.16 2.48
N ASP A 105 5.17 -2.98 2.21
CA ASP A 105 4.44 -1.98 1.41
C ASP A 105 4.09 -2.60 0.07
N GLU A 106 2.86 -2.37 -0.39
CA GLU A 106 2.21 -3.09 -1.48
C GLU A 106 3.20 -3.42 -2.63
N ILE A 107 3.60 -4.69 -2.74
CA ILE A 107 4.57 -5.10 -3.76
C ILE A 107 3.98 -4.76 -5.12
N SER A 108 4.69 -3.90 -5.85
CA SER A 108 4.34 -3.50 -7.20
C SER A 108 5.47 -3.86 -8.16
N ALA A 109 5.11 -4.10 -9.42
CA ALA A 109 6.03 -4.45 -10.48
C ALA A 109 5.72 -3.60 -11.72
N VAL A 110 6.72 -2.92 -12.26
CA VAL A 110 6.62 -2.15 -13.50
C VAL A 110 7.42 -2.86 -14.57
N LEU A 111 6.80 -3.11 -15.73
CA LEU A 111 7.49 -3.73 -16.86
C LEU A 111 8.57 -2.79 -17.39
N ALA A 112 9.82 -3.19 -17.28
CA ALA A 112 10.99 -2.48 -17.77
C ALA A 112 11.33 -2.87 -19.21
N SER A 113 11.23 -4.16 -19.54
CA SER A 113 11.45 -4.68 -20.90
C SER A 113 10.65 -5.96 -21.14
N SER A 114 10.33 -6.26 -22.39
CA SER A 114 9.67 -7.50 -22.83
C SER A 114 10.46 -8.17 -23.97
N GLU A 115 11.74 -7.84 -24.09
CA GLU A 115 12.62 -8.33 -25.14
C GLU A 115 13.22 -9.71 -24.79
N HIS A 116 13.71 -10.42 -25.81
CA HIS A 116 14.49 -11.67 -25.63
C HIS A 116 13.77 -12.85 -24.97
N GLY A 117 12.43 -12.90 -25.04
CA GLY A 117 11.65 -14.05 -24.59
C GLY A 117 11.35 -14.07 -23.10
N PHE A 118 11.51 -12.94 -22.41
CA PHE A 118 11.09 -12.75 -21.03
C PHE A 118 10.57 -11.32 -20.80
N ASP A 119 9.75 -11.18 -19.78
CA ASP A 119 9.31 -9.89 -19.24
C ASP A 119 10.19 -9.55 -18.03
N ASP A 120 10.90 -8.43 -18.12
CA ASP A 120 11.74 -7.87 -17.07
C ASP A 120 10.96 -6.80 -16.31
N PHE A 121 10.87 -6.95 -14.99
CA PHE A 121 10.10 -6.09 -14.12
C PHE A 121 10.97 -5.44 -13.05
N ASP A 122 10.88 -4.13 -12.91
CA ASP A 122 11.35 -3.42 -11.73
C ASP A 122 10.36 -3.61 -10.59
N VAL A 123 10.86 -4.08 -9.44
CA VAL A 123 10.04 -4.45 -8.28
C VAL A 123 10.28 -3.46 -7.15
N THR A 124 9.19 -2.91 -6.59
CA THR A 124 9.20 -2.03 -5.42
C THR A 124 8.29 -2.58 -4.32
N GLY A 125 8.49 -2.15 -3.08
CA GLY A 125 7.73 -2.63 -1.91
C GLY A 125 8.13 -4.02 -1.39
N HIS A 126 8.97 -4.75 -2.13
CA HIS A 126 9.49 -6.05 -1.70
C HIS A 126 10.74 -5.89 -0.81
N ALA A 127 10.86 -6.73 0.22
CA ALA A 127 11.95 -6.72 1.21
C ALA A 127 13.37 -6.73 0.60
N CYS A 128 13.61 -7.69 -0.30
CA CYS A 128 14.93 -7.94 -0.87
C CYS A 128 15.00 -7.89 -2.40
N VAL A 129 13.93 -8.31 -3.10
CA VAL A 129 13.86 -8.33 -4.56
C VAL A 129 13.69 -6.93 -5.13
N ARG A 130 14.55 -6.60 -6.10
CA ARG A 130 14.54 -5.32 -6.84
C ARG A 130 14.13 -5.49 -8.30
N ARG A 131 14.33 -6.69 -8.86
CA ARG A 131 14.00 -6.99 -10.25
C ARG A 131 13.56 -8.44 -10.42
N ALA A 132 12.64 -8.70 -11.33
CA ALA A 132 12.16 -10.04 -11.66
C ALA A 132 12.10 -10.25 -13.18
N CYS A 133 12.67 -11.35 -13.68
CA CYS A 133 12.61 -11.70 -15.09
C CYS A 133 11.77 -12.97 -15.27
N VAL A 134 10.62 -12.84 -15.91
CA VAL A 134 9.62 -13.90 -16.12
C VAL A 134 9.66 -14.37 -17.57
N PRO A 135 10.06 -15.62 -17.87
CA PRO A 135 10.03 -16.16 -19.22
C PRO A 135 8.63 -16.12 -19.84
N HIS A 136 8.56 -15.84 -21.13
CA HIS A 136 7.31 -15.93 -21.89
C HIS A 136 6.81 -17.38 -21.89
N GLY A 137 5.53 -17.57 -21.56
CA GLY A 137 4.92 -18.90 -21.50
C GLY A 137 5.24 -19.71 -20.23
N ILE A 138 5.73 -19.06 -19.16
CA ILE A 138 5.93 -19.68 -17.85
C ILE A 138 4.66 -20.42 -17.37
N GLN A 139 4.84 -21.60 -16.78
CA GLN A 139 3.75 -22.43 -16.26
C GLN A 139 3.74 -22.46 -14.74
N LEU A 140 2.61 -22.87 -14.15
CA LEU A 140 2.48 -23.05 -12.72
C LEU A 140 3.51 -24.06 -12.21
N GLY A 141 4.30 -23.66 -11.20
CA GLY A 141 5.37 -24.48 -10.62
C GLY A 141 6.74 -24.28 -11.26
N ASP A 142 6.83 -23.60 -12.41
CA ASP A 142 8.11 -23.22 -13.00
C ASP A 142 8.82 -22.16 -12.15
N GLN A 143 10.11 -21.97 -12.39
CA GLN A 143 10.89 -20.93 -11.73
C GLN A 143 11.18 -19.76 -12.67
N PHE A 144 11.12 -18.55 -12.12
CA PHE A 144 11.60 -17.33 -12.76
C PHE A 144 12.72 -16.71 -11.93
N ASN A 145 13.49 -15.82 -12.55
CA ASN A 145 14.67 -15.23 -11.92
C ASN A 145 14.28 -13.99 -11.13
N VAL A 146 14.72 -13.91 -9.88
CA VAL A 146 14.63 -12.69 -9.06
C VAL A 146 16.02 -12.21 -8.67
N TYR A 147 16.20 -10.89 -8.68
CA TYR A 147 17.45 -10.23 -8.35
C TYR A 147 17.29 -9.44 -7.06
N HIS A 148 18.19 -9.67 -6.11
CA HIS A 148 18.16 -9.09 -4.77
C HIS A 148 19.57 -8.79 -4.26
N GLY A 149 19.69 -8.03 -3.17
CA GLY A 149 20.98 -7.60 -2.65
C GLY A 149 21.80 -6.80 -3.68
N GLU A 150 23.12 -6.72 -3.49
CA GLU A 150 24.00 -5.98 -4.40
C GLU A 150 24.30 -6.73 -5.71
N SER A 151 24.26 -8.07 -5.71
CA SER A 151 24.52 -8.90 -6.90
C SER A 151 24.05 -10.35 -6.74
N SER A 152 22.91 -10.56 -6.08
CA SER A 152 22.39 -11.90 -5.83
C SER A 152 21.24 -12.24 -6.78
N LYS A 153 21.16 -13.52 -7.15
CA LYS A 153 20.12 -14.08 -8.02
C LYS A 153 19.58 -15.35 -7.40
N SER A 154 18.25 -15.45 -7.32
CA SER A 154 17.55 -16.66 -6.88
C SER A 154 16.45 -17.06 -7.86
N GLY A 155 15.99 -18.30 -7.76
CA GLY A 155 14.78 -18.78 -8.43
C GLY A 155 13.56 -18.55 -7.55
N CYS A 156 12.52 -17.92 -8.09
CA CYS A 156 11.21 -17.79 -7.46
C CYS A 156 10.20 -18.69 -8.17
N MET A 157 9.38 -19.43 -7.42
CA MET A 157 8.38 -20.32 -8.01
C MET A 157 7.16 -19.53 -8.47
N TRP A 158 6.76 -19.75 -9.72
CA TRP A 158 5.58 -19.16 -10.31
C TRP A 158 4.31 -19.85 -9.81
N ASP A 159 3.45 -19.08 -9.15
CA ASP A 159 2.18 -19.57 -8.61
C ASP A 159 0.95 -19.16 -9.45
N GLY A 160 1.18 -18.59 -10.62
CA GLY A 160 0.14 -18.02 -11.49
C GLY A 160 0.12 -16.50 -11.53
N GLY A 161 0.85 -15.81 -10.64
CA GLY A 161 0.98 -14.35 -10.67
C GLY A 161 2.31 -13.85 -10.10
N LEU A 162 2.83 -12.76 -10.69
CA LEU A 162 4.13 -12.19 -10.28
C LEU A 162 4.11 -11.73 -8.82
N ILE A 163 3.14 -10.90 -8.45
CA ILE A 163 3.07 -10.31 -7.11
C ILE A 163 2.81 -11.39 -6.04
N SER A 164 1.96 -12.37 -6.32
CA SER A 164 1.68 -13.49 -5.42
C SER A 164 2.90 -14.39 -5.23
N SER A 165 3.63 -14.67 -6.31
CA SER A 165 4.89 -15.43 -6.26
C SER A 165 5.96 -14.71 -5.43
N LEU A 166 6.14 -13.40 -5.65
CA LEU A 166 7.08 -12.57 -4.90
C LEU A 166 6.73 -12.51 -3.40
N ARG A 167 5.44 -12.40 -3.04
CA ARG A 167 4.99 -12.47 -1.64
C ARG A 167 5.39 -13.79 -0.97
N LYS A 168 5.20 -14.91 -1.66
CA LYS A 168 5.58 -16.23 -1.14
C LYS A 168 7.09 -16.38 -1.00
N PHE A 169 7.84 -15.84 -1.94
CA PHE A 169 9.31 -15.81 -1.89
C PHE A 169 9.81 -15.06 -0.65
N ALA A 170 9.25 -13.89 -0.35
CA ALA A 170 9.56 -13.15 0.88
C ALA A 170 9.28 -13.97 2.15
N ALA A 171 8.16 -14.71 2.19
CA ALA A 171 7.81 -15.54 3.34
C ALA A 171 8.75 -16.75 3.55
N GLN A 172 9.40 -17.23 2.48
CA GLN A 172 10.35 -18.35 2.55
C GLN A 172 11.73 -17.93 3.07
N GLU A 173 12.17 -16.71 2.77
CA GLU A 173 13.49 -16.20 3.20
C GLU A 173 13.55 -15.83 4.71
N HIS A 174 12.42 -15.72 5.40
CA HIS A 174 12.34 -15.48 6.86
C HIS A 174 12.18 -16.75 7.71
N GLY A 175 12.32 -17.94 7.10
CA GLY A 175 12.08 -19.24 7.74
C GLY A 175 13.31 -20.04 8.16
N VAL A 176 14.46 -19.41 8.42
CA VAL A 176 15.68 -20.09 8.89
C VAL A 176 16.29 -19.42 10.11
#